data_AF-A0A3B9P5S8-F1
#
_entry.id   AF-A0A3B9P5S8-F1
#
_cell.length_a   1.000
_cell.length_b   1.000
_cell.length_c   1.000
_cell.angle_alpha   90.00
_cell.angle_beta   90.00
_cell.angle_gamma   90.00
#
_symmetry.space_group_name_H-M   'P 1'
#
loop_
_entity.id
_entity.type
_entity.pdbx_description
1 polymer ?
#
loop_
_entity_poly.entity_id
_entity_poly.type
_entity_poly.pdbx_seq_one_letter_code
_entity_poly.pdbx_strand_id
1 'polypeptide(L)'
;GGANQAAMKEVFEVSEDIFSAMVTVDVLVAELWMAFLLIGVAKRKNIDRAFKADATAVDSLQNKMEAYTASIAKVTSFNDLIFILALAFGATGLAHWMSDGIAPFIAENYPVLSKFSLTSGFFWLVVIATTIGITLSFTKARNLEGAGASKVGSVFIYILVATIGMSMNVMEIFHNPGLFGVGLVWMIIHVGLMFLVAKIIRAPYFFLAVGSKANIGGAASAPVVAAAFHPALAPVGVLLAVLGYALGTYGAYICGLLMQASVGVY
;
A
#
# COMPACT_ATOMS: atom_id res chain seq x y z
N GLY A 1 9.21 1.94 5.30
CA GLY A 1 8.98 0.49 5.13
C GLY A 1 10.21 -0.22 4.59
N GLY A 2 10.10 -1.53 4.32
CA GLY A 2 11.22 -2.41 3.97
C GLY A 2 12.18 -1.93 2.88
N ALA A 3 11.69 -1.29 1.80
CA ALA A 3 12.56 -0.77 0.74
C ALA A 3 13.52 0.33 1.25
N ASN A 4 13.03 1.18 2.16
CA ASN A 4 13.86 2.22 2.80
C ASN A 4 14.90 1.59 3.72
N GLN A 5 14.51 0.56 4.49
CA GLN A 5 15.42 -0.14 5.40
C GLN A 5 16.54 -0.82 4.62
N ALA A 6 16.23 -1.48 3.50
CA ALA A 6 17.22 -2.09 2.63
C ALA A 6 18.22 -1.04 2.09
N ALA A 7 17.73 0.13 1.67
CA ALA A 7 18.62 1.22 1.25
C ALA A 7 19.52 1.71 2.39
N MET A 8 19.00 1.81 3.63
CA MET A 8 19.81 2.25 4.78
C MET A 8 20.82 1.20 5.23
N LYS A 9 20.51 -0.09 5.08
CA LYS A 9 21.45 -1.19 5.34
C LYS A 9 22.72 -1.02 4.50
N GLU A 10 22.57 -0.74 3.20
CA GLU A 10 23.71 -0.52 2.30
C GLU A 10 24.47 0.77 2.62
N VAL A 11 23.76 1.86 2.96
CA VAL A 11 24.39 3.16 3.23
C VAL A 11 25.16 3.19 4.55
N PHE A 12 24.66 2.52 5.58
CA PHE A 12 25.25 2.50 6.93
C PHE A 12 25.94 1.17 7.27
N GLU A 13 26.10 0.28 6.30
CA GLU A 13 26.76 -1.03 6.44
C GLU A 13 26.25 -1.83 7.66
N VAL A 14 24.92 -1.83 7.84
CA VAL A 14 24.27 -2.51 8.97
C VAL A 14 24.42 -4.02 8.81
N SER A 15 24.75 -4.72 9.90
CA SER A 15 24.88 -6.18 9.86
C SER A 15 23.59 -6.89 9.46
N GLU A 16 23.73 -8.00 8.74
CA GLU A 16 22.61 -8.83 8.27
C GLU A 16 21.69 -9.28 9.42
N ASP A 17 22.26 -9.64 10.56
CA ASP A 17 21.51 -10.13 11.72
C ASP A 17 20.57 -9.04 12.27
N ILE A 18 21.08 -7.81 12.42
CA ILE A 18 20.29 -6.67 12.90
C ILE A 18 19.24 -6.28 11.86
N PHE A 19 19.63 -6.26 10.58
CA PHE A 19 18.71 -5.94 9.49
C PHE A 19 17.55 -6.92 9.42
N SER A 20 17.83 -8.23 9.45
CA SER A 20 16.83 -9.30 9.41
C SER A 20 15.85 -9.22 10.59
N ALA A 21 16.35 -8.96 11.79
CA ALA A 21 15.52 -8.77 12.96
C ALA A 21 14.62 -7.53 12.84
N MET A 22 15.16 -6.41 12.34
CA MET A 22 14.40 -5.16 12.15
C MET A 22 13.33 -5.27 11.05
N VAL A 23 13.62 -5.98 9.95
CA VAL A 23 12.63 -6.26 8.90
C VAL A 23 11.48 -7.09 9.47
N THR A 24 11.79 -8.07 10.31
CA THR A 24 10.75 -8.88 10.95
C THR A 24 9.86 -8.02 11.85
N VAL A 25 10.44 -7.16 12.68
CA VAL A 25 9.69 -6.22 13.51
C VAL A 25 8.82 -5.28 12.65
N ASP A 26 9.37 -4.71 11.57
CA ASP A 26 8.63 -3.83 10.65
C ASP A 26 7.40 -4.52 10.09
N VAL A 27 7.56 -5.72 9.54
CA VAL A 27 6.46 -6.50 8.96
C VAL A 27 5.39 -6.79 10.01
N LEU A 28 5.76 -7.36 11.16
CA LEU A 28 4.79 -7.75 12.18
C LEU A 28 4.01 -6.55 12.73
N VAL A 29 4.72 -5.48 13.06
CA VAL A 29 4.13 -4.28 13.65
C VAL A 29 3.26 -3.53 12.62
N ALA A 30 3.70 -3.48 11.36
CA ALA A 30 2.94 -2.86 10.28
C ALA A 30 1.66 -3.63 9.92
N GLU A 31 1.69 -4.96 9.99
CA GLU A 31 0.52 -5.80 9.72
C GLU A 31 -0.48 -5.78 10.88
N LEU A 32 0.01 -5.77 12.12
CA LEU A 32 -0.85 -5.52 13.29
C LEU A 32 -1.57 -4.17 13.15
N TRP A 33 -0.86 -3.11 12.74
CA TRP A 33 -1.47 -1.81 12.49
C TRP A 33 -2.47 -1.83 11.32
N MET A 34 -2.19 -2.59 10.26
CA MET A 34 -3.13 -2.75 9.16
C MET A 34 -4.49 -3.29 9.62
N ALA A 35 -4.49 -4.28 10.52
CA ALA A 35 -5.73 -4.82 11.07
C ALA A 35 -6.57 -3.71 11.75
N PHE A 36 -5.95 -2.87 12.57
CA PHE A 36 -6.63 -1.71 13.18
C PHE A 36 -7.13 -0.71 12.13
N LEU A 37 -6.34 -0.43 11.10
CA LEU A 37 -6.73 0.46 10.02
C LEU A 37 -7.99 -0.05 9.30
N LEU A 38 -8.02 -1.33 8.93
CA LEU A 38 -9.14 -1.99 8.26
C LEU A 38 -10.40 -2.00 9.13
N ILE A 39 -10.28 -2.27 10.43
CA ILE A 39 -11.40 -2.14 11.39
C ILE A 39 -11.92 -0.70 11.40
N GLY A 40 -11.02 0.29 11.35
CA GLY A 40 -11.39 1.70 11.29
C GLY A 40 -12.09 2.10 10.00
N VAL A 41 -11.83 1.44 8.86
CA VAL A 41 -12.52 1.71 7.58
C VAL A 41 -14.02 1.49 7.73
N ALA A 42 -14.44 0.41 8.39
CA ALA A 42 -15.85 0.12 8.67
C ALA A 42 -16.50 1.19 9.58
N LYS A 43 -15.70 1.92 10.36
CA LYS A 43 -16.15 2.97 11.28
C LYS A 43 -15.81 4.38 10.80
N ARG A 44 -15.40 4.56 9.53
CA ARG A 44 -14.85 5.83 9.02
C ARG A 44 -15.73 7.05 9.33
N LYS A 45 -17.05 6.95 9.12
CA LYS A 45 -18.00 8.06 9.34
C LYS A 45 -17.97 8.58 10.78
N ASN A 46 -17.78 7.68 11.75
CA ASN A 46 -17.69 8.07 13.16
C ASN A 46 -16.35 8.77 13.45
N ILE A 47 -15.26 8.27 12.85
CA ILE A 47 -13.92 8.84 12.99
C ILE A 47 -13.85 10.22 12.32
N ASP A 48 -14.36 10.34 11.10
CA ASP A 48 -14.44 11.59 10.34
C ASP A 48 -15.24 12.64 11.11
N ARG A 49 -16.38 12.25 11.70
CA ARG A 49 -17.17 13.13 12.57
C ARG A 49 -16.39 13.60 13.80
N ALA A 50 -15.60 12.72 14.42
CA ALA A 50 -14.76 13.06 15.57
C ALA A 50 -13.64 14.05 15.19
N PHE A 51 -13.11 13.96 13.97
CA PHE A 51 -12.13 14.90 13.42
C PHE A 51 -12.74 16.17 12.84
N LYS A 52 -14.08 16.25 12.74
CA LYS A 52 -14.80 17.28 11.96
C LYS A 52 -14.25 17.37 10.53
N ALA A 53 -13.92 16.22 9.96
CA ALA A 53 -13.29 16.12 8.66
C ALA A 53 -14.29 16.37 7.53
N ASP A 54 -13.82 17.02 6.47
CA ASP A 54 -14.57 17.15 5.22
C ASP A 54 -14.24 15.97 4.30
N ALA A 55 -15.10 14.95 4.32
CA ALA A 55 -14.98 13.77 3.47
C ALA A 55 -15.67 13.92 2.10
N THR A 56 -16.18 15.11 1.75
CA THR A 56 -17.01 15.33 0.55
C THR A 56 -16.33 14.86 -0.72
N ALA A 57 -15.02 15.10 -0.89
CA ALA A 57 -14.29 14.65 -2.08
C ALA A 57 -14.28 13.12 -2.21
N VAL A 58 -14.01 12.40 -1.13
CA VAL A 58 -13.97 10.92 -1.10
C VAL A 58 -15.38 10.36 -1.31
N ASP A 59 -16.37 10.89 -0.59
CA ASP A 59 -17.76 10.45 -0.68
C ASP A 59 -18.34 10.74 -2.07
N SER A 60 -18.04 11.89 -2.69
CA SER A 60 -18.51 12.22 -4.04
C SER A 60 -17.97 11.24 -5.09
N LEU A 61 -16.70 10.85 -4.98
CA LEU A 61 -16.06 9.91 -5.89
C LEU A 61 -16.64 8.50 -5.71
N GLN A 62 -16.83 8.06 -4.46
CA GLN A 62 -17.50 6.79 -4.17
C GLN A 62 -18.94 6.78 -4.70
N ASN A 63 -19.73 7.80 -4.39
CA ASN A 63 -21.13 7.91 -4.84
C ASN A 63 -21.23 7.92 -6.37
N LYS A 64 -20.31 8.62 -7.06
CA LYS A 64 -20.26 8.64 -8.53
C LYS A 64 -20.00 7.26 -9.11
N MET A 65 -19.09 6.50 -8.50
CA MET A 65 -18.80 5.13 -8.93
C MET A 65 -19.97 4.19 -8.64
N GLU A 66 -20.57 4.28 -7.46
CA GLU A 66 -21.75 3.48 -7.10
C GLU A 66 -22.94 3.77 -8.02
N ALA A 67 -23.21 5.04 -8.33
CA ALA A 67 -24.26 5.43 -9.27
C ALA A 67 -23.99 4.93 -10.70
N TYR A 68 -22.73 5.00 -11.14
CA TYR A 68 -22.33 4.44 -12.44
C TYR A 68 -22.57 2.92 -12.47
N THR A 69 -22.05 2.18 -11.49
CA THR A 69 -22.22 0.72 -11.39
C THR A 69 -23.70 0.33 -11.33
N ALA A 70 -24.52 1.08 -10.59
CA ALA A 70 -25.97 0.85 -10.54
C ALA A 70 -26.64 1.09 -11.91
N SER A 71 -26.20 2.10 -12.67
CA SER A 71 -26.78 2.42 -13.98
C SER A 71 -26.50 1.36 -15.06
N ILE A 72 -25.44 0.57 -14.90
CA ILE A 72 -25.04 -0.48 -15.85
C ILE A 72 -25.25 -1.89 -15.28
N ALA A 73 -25.82 -2.01 -14.09
CA ALA A 73 -25.98 -3.28 -13.40
C ALA A 73 -26.82 -4.27 -14.22
N LYS A 74 -26.33 -5.51 -14.32
CA LYS A 74 -27.05 -6.60 -14.98
C LYS A 74 -26.93 -7.90 -14.18
N VAL A 75 -27.77 -8.88 -14.50
CA VAL A 75 -27.62 -10.24 -13.97
C VAL A 75 -26.33 -10.85 -14.53
N THR A 76 -25.41 -11.21 -13.63
CA THR A 76 -24.13 -11.81 -13.99
C THR A 76 -24.32 -13.20 -14.58
N SER A 77 -23.82 -13.43 -15.79
CA SER A 77 -23.76 -14.77 -16.39
C SER A 77 -22.42 -15.45 -16.11
N PHE A 78 -22.35 -16.77 -16.29
CA PHE A 78 -21.09 -17.51 -16.22
C PHE A 78 -20.04 -16.97 -17.22
N ASN A 79 -20.46 -16.63 -18.44
CA ASN A 79 -19.58 -16.06 -19.45
C ASN A 79 -18.99 -14.72 -19.00
N ASP A 80 -19.77 -13.88 -18.32
CA ASP A 80 -19.26 -12.62 -17.78
C ASP A 80 -18.14 -12.85 -16.77
N LEU A 81 -18.29 -13.84 -15.88
CA LEU A 81 -17.25 -14.20 -14.92
C LEU A 81 -15.99 -14.69 -15.63
N ILE A 82 -16.12 -15.53 -16.66
CA ILE A 82 -14.99 -15.99 -17.46
C ILE A 82 -14.28 -14.82 -18.14
N PHE A 83 -15.02 -13.86 -18.72
CA PHE A 83 -14.42 -12.67 -19.33
C PHE A 83 -13.74 -11.76 -18.32
N ILE A 84 -14.34 -11.54 -17.15
CA ILE A 84 -13.73 -10.78 -16.05
C ILE A 84 -12.40 -11.42 -15.66
N LEU A 85 -12.39 -12.74 -15.42
CA LEU A 85 -11.18 -13.46 -15.02
C LEU A 85 -10.14 -13.50 -16.13
N ALA A 86 -10.54 -13.72 -17.38
CA ALA A 86 -9.64 -13.74 -18.52
C ALA A 86 -8.94 -12.39 -18.72
N LEU A 87 -9.68 -11.28 -18.62
CA LEU A 87 -9.08 -9.95 -18.69
C LEU A 87 -8.22 -9.64 -17.47
N ALA A 88 -8.66 -10.01 -16.26
CA ALA A 88 -7.89 -9.79 -15.04
C ALA A 88 -6.56 -10.54 -15.05
N PHE A 89 -6.57 -11.85 -15.29
CA PHE A 89 -5.36 -12.67 -15.35
C PHE A 89 -4.53 -12.39 -16.60
N GLY A 90 -5.16 -12.12 -17.74
CA GLY A 90 -4.45 -11.75 -18.97
C GLY A 90 -3.71 -10.42 -18.84
N ALA A 91 -4.36 -9.38 -18.30
CA ALA A 91 -3.72 -8.09 -18.02
C ALA A 91 -2.62 -8.22 -16.97
N THR A 92 -2.85 -9.01 -15.92
CA THR A 92 -1.86 -9.26 -14.85
C THR A 92 -0.64 -10.02 -15.40
N GLY A 93 -0.85 -11.06 -16.21
CA GLY A 93 0.23 -11.80 -16.86
C GLY A 93 1.05 -10.95 -17.82
N LEU A 94 0.39 -10.10 -18.61
CA LEU A 94 1.08 -9.14 -19.46
C LEU A 94 1.87 -8.11 -18.64
N ALA A 95 1.30 -7.63 -17.54
CA ALA A 95 1.98 -6.70 -16.64
C ALA A 95 3.22 -7.33 -15.99
N HIS A 96 3.17 -8.60 -15.58
CA HIS A 96 4.34 -9.35 -15.11
C HIS A 96 5.40 -9.44 -16.20
N TRP A 97 5.05 -9.91 -17.39
CA TRP A 97 6.01 -10.06 -18.49
C TRP A 97 6.71 -8.74 -18.85
N MET A 98 5.97 -7.64 -18.91
CA MET A 98 6.56 -6.32 -19.16
C MET A 98 7.40 -5.81 -17.98
N SER A 99 6.92 -6.01 -16.75
CA SER A 99 7.66 -5.66 -15.53
C SER A 99 9.01 -6.37 -15.46
N ASP A 100 9.05 -7.64 -15.79
CA ASP A 100 10.26 -8.48 -15.76
C ASP A 100 11.28 -8.06 -16.82
N GLY A 101 10.87 -7.31 -17.86
CA GLY A 101 11.78 -6.64 -18.80
C GLY A 101 12.19 -5.24 -18.33
N ILE A 102 11.23 -4.43 -17.87
CA ILE A 102 11.46 -3.01 -17.56
C ILE A 102 12.28 -2.82 -16.28
N ALA A 103 11.95 -3.54 -15.21
CA ALA A 103 12.60 -3.34 -13.92
C ALA A 103 14.10 -3.69 -13.94
N PRO A 104 14.54 -4.83 -14.52
CA PRO A 104 15.97 -5.12 -14.67
C PRO A 104 16.69 -4.15 -15.60
N PHE A 105 16.05 -3.77 -16.72
CA PHE A 105 16.63 -2.79 -17.66
C PHE A 105 16.92 -1.46 -16.96
N ILE A 106 16.00 -0.96 -16.13
CA ILE A 106 16.20 0.26 -15.33
C ILE A 106 17.28 0.05 -14.27
N ALA A 107 17.31 -1.12 -13.61
CA ALA A 107 18.32 -1.41 -12.60
C ALA A 107 19.75 -1.40 -13.18
N GLU A 108 19.93 -1.94 -14.38
CA GLU A 108 21.23 -2.02 -15.05
C GLU A 108 21.66 -0.67 -15.65
N ASN A 109 20.76 0.03 -16.34
CA ASN A 109 21.11 1.26 -17.08
C ASN A 109 21.01 2.53 -16.23
N TYR A 110 20.16 2.54 -15.21
CA TYR A 110 19.86 3.70 -14.37
C TYR A 110 19.80 3.34 -12.88
N PRO A 111 20.89 2.81 -12.29
CA PRO A 111 20.91 2.33 -10.90
C PRO A 111 20.55 3.42 -9.88
N VAL A 112 20.77 4.70 -10.21
CA VAL A 112 20.39 5.85 -9.38
C VAL A 112 18.88 5.90 -9.11
N LEU A 113 18.05 5.35 -10.02
CA LEU A 113 16.59 5.34 -9.88
C LEU A 113 16.07 4.32 -8.86
N SER A 114 16.92 3.45 -8.34
CA SER A 114 16.60 2.54 -7.22
C SER A 114 16.08 3.29 -5.99
N LYS A 115 16.60 4.50 -5.73
CA LYS A 115 16.19 5.38 -4.63
C LYS A 115 14.72 5.81 -4.71
N PHE A 116 14.12 5.77 -5.90
CA PHE A 116 12.71 6.08 -6.16
C PHE A 116 11.85 4.82 -6.32
N SER A 117 12.37 3.63 -6.02
CA SER A 117 11.70 2.33 -6.21
C SER A 117 11.32 2.02 -7.66
N LEU A 118 11.93 2.70 -8.64
CA LEU A 118 11.68 2.48 -10.07
C LEU A 118 12.36 1.21 -10.60
N THR A 119 13.21 0.58 -9.81
CA THR A 119 13.75 -0.77 -10.06
C THR A 119 12.85 -1.88 -9.49
N SER A 120 11.73 -1.53 -8.85
CA SER A 120 10.79 -2.51 -8.30
C SER A 120 9.91 -3.09 -9.41
N GLY A 121 9.97 -4.41 -9.61
CA GLY A 121 9.04 -5.11 -10.50
C GLY A 121 7.58 -4.90 -10.08
N PHE A 122 7.29 -4.97 -8.77
CA PHE A 122 5.93 -4.74 -8.27
C PHE A 122 5.39 -3.34 -8.63
N PHE A 123 6.23 -2.31 -8.60
CA PHE A 123 5.83 -0.97 -9.04
C PHE A 123 5.37 -0.97 -10.50
N TRP A 124 6.20 -1.50 -11.40
CA TRP A 124 5.88 -1.56 -12.83
C TRP A 124 4.70 -2.46 -13.13
N LEU A 125 4.58 -3.59 -12.44
CA LEU A 125 3.39 -4.45 -12.51
C LEU A 125 2.12 -3.65 -12.25
N VAL A 126 2.04 -2.89 -11.15
CA VAL A 126 0.82 -2.12 -10.86
C VAL A 126 0.63 -0.96 -11.83
N VAL A 127 1.68 -0.25 -12.22
CA VAL A 127 1.59 0.84 -13.21
C VAL A 127 1.04 0.31 -14.54
N ILE A 128 1.55 -0.81 -15.02
CA ILE A 128 1.15 -1.41 -16.30
C ILE A 128 -0.26 -2.00 -16.19
N ALA A 129 -0.56 -2.76 -15.14
CA ALA A 129 -1.89 -3.31 -14.91
C ALA A 129 -2.95 -2.20 -14.80
N THR A 130 -2.64 -1.10 -14.12
CA THR A 130 -3.51 0.08 -14.02
C THR A 130 -3.67 0.76 -15.37
N THR A 131 -2.58 0.90 -16.14
CA THR A 131 -2.62 1.47 -17.49
C THR A 131 -3.48 0.64 -18.43
N ILE A 132 -3.36 -0.69 -18.38
CA ILE A 132 -4.22 -1.61 -19.14
C ILE A 132 -5.68 -1.45 -18.69
N GLY A 133 -5.95 -1.43 -17.38
CA GLY A 133 -7.30 -1.25 -16.83
C GLY A 133 -7.95 0.07 -17.27
N ILE A 134 -7.21 1.18 -17.18
CA ILE A 134 -7.65 2.50 -17.65
C ILE A 134 -7.91 2.47 -19.16
N THR A 135 -6.99 1.88 -19.94
CA THR A 135 -7.16 1.75 -21.40
C THR A 135 -8.41 0.95 -21.74
N LEU A 136 -8.62 -0.18 -21.06
CA LEU A 136 -9.82 -1.02 -21.22
C LEU A 136 -11.10 -0.29 -20.79
N SER A 137 -11.03 0.65 -19.86
CA SER A 137 -12.19 1.46 -19.43
C SER A 137 -12.76 2.35 -20.54
N PHE A 138 -11.94 2.70 -21.54
CA PHE A 138 -12.38 3.42 -22.74
C PHE A 138 -13.02 2.49 -23.79
N THR A 139 -12.96 1.17 -23.59
CA THR A 139 -13.50 0.16 -24.51
C THR A 139 -14.82 -0.42 -24.00
N LYS A 140 -15.40 -1.35 -24.76
CA LYS A 140 -16.59 -2.13 -24.35
C LYS A 140 -16.36 -2.97 -23.09
N ALA A 141 -15.10 -3.24 -22.71
CA ALA A 141 -14.76 -3.97 -21.49
C ALA A 141 -15.29 -3.29 -20.22
N ARG A 142 -15.51 -1.96 -20.24
CA ARG A 142 -16.12 -1.23 -19.11
C ARG A 142 -17.49 -1.75 -18.70
N ASN A 143 -18.23 -2.41 -19.60
CA ASN A 143 -19.56 -2.97 -19.33
C ASN A 143 -19.50 -4.19 -18.40
N LEU A 144 -18.31 -4.80 -18.22
CA LEU A 144 -18.10 -5.88 -17.27
C LEU A 144 -18.21 -5.41 -15.82
N GLU A 145 -18.06 -4.11 -15.55
CA GLU A 145 -18.34 -3.53 -14.24
C GLU A 145 -19.80 -3.77 -13.84
N GLY A 146 -20.73 -3.67 -14.78
CA GLY A 146 -22.14 -3.99 -14.58
C GLY A 146 -22.41 -5.47 -14.30
N ALA A 147 -21.50 -6.36 -14.70
CA ALA A 147 -21.53 -7.77 -14.37
C ALA A 147 -20.87 -8.10 -13.02
N GLY A 148 -20.25 -7.11 -12.36
CA GLY A 148 -19.61 -7.27 -11.05
C GLY A 148 -18.09 -7.41 -11.09
N ALA A 149 -17.39 -6.85 -12.10
CA ALA A 149 -15.92 -6.87 -12.14
C ALA A 149 -15.28 -6.37 -10.83
N SER A 150 -15.73 -5.23 -10.29
CA SER A 150 -15.25 -4.74 -8.99
C SER A 150 -15.55 -5.68 -7.82
N LYS A 151 -16.66 -6.42 -7.83
CA LYS A 151 -16.98 -7.42 -6.78
C LYS A 151 -16.01 -8.60 -6.84
N VAL A 152 -15.68 -9.08 -8.04
CA VAL A 152 -14.64 -10.10 -8.23
C VAL A 152 -13.28 -9.58 -7.77
N GLY A 153 -12.95 -8.33 -8.09
CA GLY A 153 -11.75 -7.65 -7.57
C GLY A 153 -11.69 -7.64 -6.04
N SER A 154 -12.80 -7.37 -5.35
CA SER A 154 -12.89 -7.43 -3.88
C SER A 154 -12.59 -8.82 -3.32
N VAL A 155 -12.97 -9.90 -4.02
CA VAL A 155 -12.60 -11.26 -3.62
C VAL A 155 -11.08 -11.44 -3.64
N PHE A 156 -10.41 -11.00 -4.71
CA PHE A 156 -8.95 -11.04 -4.77
C PHE A 156 -8.27 -10.18 -3.72
N ILE A 157 -8.86 -9.03 -3.36
CA ILE A 157 -8.37 -8.20 -2.24
C ILE A 157 -8.45 -8.97 -0.92
N TYR A 158 -9.54 -9.71 -0.65
CA TYR A 158 -9.63 -10.52 0.56
C TYR A 158 -8.70 -11.73 0.56
N ILE A 159 -8.50 -12.37 -0.59
CA ILE A 159 -7.47 -13.42 -0.73
C ILE A 159 -6.10 -12.82 -0.43
N LEU A 160 -5.76 -11.66 -0.99
CA LEU A 160 -4.50 -10.97 -0.73
C LEU A 160 -4.32 -10.63 0.75
N VAL A 161 -5.35 -10.09 1.42
CA VAL A 161 -5.32 -9.83 2.87
C VAL A 161 -5.05 -11.11 3.65
N ALA A 162 -5.73 -12.21 3.30
CA ALA A 162 -5.55 -13.51 3.95
C ALA A 162 -4.12 -14.04 3.74
N THR A 163 -3.58 -13.96 2.52
CA THR A 163 -2.21 -14.39 2.21
C THR A 163 -1.17 -13.58 2.97
N ILE A 164 -1.34 -12.25 3.06
CA ILE A 164 -0.46 -11.38 3.86
C ILE A 164 -0.52 -11.81 5.33
N GLY A 165 -1.71 -12.01 5.90
CA GLY A 165 -1.86 -12.48 7.27
C GLY A 165 -1.20 -13.84 7.54
N MET A 166 -1.26 -14.78 6.59
CA MET A 166 -0.62 -16.10 6.72
C MET A 166 0.91 -16.06 6.61
N SER A 167 1.48 -15.04 5.96
CA SER A 167 2.94 -14.88 5.87
C SER A 167 3.58 -14.40 7.19
N MET A 168 2.77 -14.06 8.19
CA MET A 168 3.22 -13.51 9.47
C MET A 168 3.68 -14.60 10.45
N ASN A 169 4.96 -14.60 10.83
CA ASN A 169 5.46 -15.47 11.92
C ASN A 169 5.37 -14.76 13.28
N VAL A 170 4.23 -14.93 13.96
CA VAL A 170 3.96 -14.31 15.28
C VAL A 170 4.86 -14.82 16.41
N MET A 171 5.46 -16.01 16.28
CA MET A 171 6.32 -16.55 17.34
C MET A 171 7.65 -15.80 17.45
N GLU A 172 8.04 -15.06 16.41
CA GLU A 172 9.29 -14.32 16.38
C GLU A 172 9.35 -13.17 17.40
N ILE A 173 8.18 -12.68 17.83
CA ILE A 173 8.04 -11.68 18.89
C ILE A 173 8.67 -12.17 20.21
N PHE A 174 8.57 -13.47 20.50
CA PHE A 174 9.10 -14.04 21.74
C PHE A 174 10.62 -14.24 21.70
N HIS A 175 11.22 -14.35 20.52
CA HIS A 175 12.68 -14.44 20.37
C HIS A 175 13.36 -13.08 20.53
N ASN A 176 12.70 -12.00 20.11
CA ASN A 176 13.26 -10.64 20.10
C ASN A 176 12.34 -9.60 20.79
N PRO A 177 11.95 -9.79 22.07
CA PRO A 177 10.95 -8.95 22.73
C PRO A 177 11.41 -7.49 22.88
N GLY A 178 12.71 -7.25 23.06
CA GLY A 178 13.26 -5.90 23.15
C GLY A 178 13.11 -5.09 21.86
N LEU A 179 13.44 -5.70 20.71
CA LEU A 179 13.30 -5.05 19.40
C LEU A 179 11.82 -4.78 19.06
N PHE A 180 10.93 -5.72 19.41
CA PHE A 180 9.50 -5.51 19.23
C PHE A 180 8.98 -4.35 20.10
N GLY A 181 9.47 -4.22 21.35
CA GLY A 181 9.16 -3.08 22.22
C GLY A 181 9.54 -1.74 21.58
N VAL A 182 10.73 -1.65 20.97
CA VAL A 182 11.15 -0.45 20.23
C VAL A 182 10.22 -0.18 19.04
N GLY A 183 9.88 -1.20 18.26
CA GLY A 183 8.94 -1.08 17.14
C GLY A 183 7.54 -0.59 17.57
N LEU A 184 7.03 -1.07 18.70
CA LEU A 184 5.76 -0.62 19.27
C LEU A 184 5.81 0.85 19.73
N VAL A 185 6.90 1.26 20.41
CA VAL A 185 7.08 2.66 20.82
C VAL A 185 7.11 3.57 19.59
N TRP A 186 7.87 3.18 18.56
CA TRP A 186 7.92 3.92 17.30
C TRP A 186 6.54 4.04 16.67
N MET A 187 5.76 2.97 16.66
CA MET A 187 4.39 2.99 16.14
C MET A 187 3.43 3.85 16.95
N ILE A 188 3.55 3.86 18.28
CA ILE A 188 2.72 4.75 19.11
C ILE A 188 3.01 6.20 18.75
N ILE A 189 4.28 6.57 18.56
CA ILE A 189 4.69 7.91 18.13
C ILE A 189 4.12 8.20 16.73
N HIS A 190 4.33 7.31 15.75
CA HIS A 190 3.84 7.48 14.38
C HIS A 190 2.32 7.62 14.33
N VAL A 191 1.58 6.70 14.95
CA VAL A 191 0.11 6.71 14.97
C VAL A 191 -0.39 7.93 15.72
N GLY A 192 0.20 8.25 16.87
CA GLY A 192 -0.14 9.45 17.64
C GLY A 192 0.01 10.73 16.81
N LEU A 193 1.14 10.88 16.11
CA LEU A 193 1.41 12.00 15.21
C LEU A 193 0.39 12.03 14.06
N MET A 194 0.13 10.90 13.41
CA MET A 194 -0.83 10.82 12.29
C MET A 194 -2.24 11.25 12.72
N PHE A 195 -2.71 10.77 13.88
CA PHE A 195 -4.01 11.16 14.42
C PHE A 195 -4.04 12.63 14.83
N LEU A 196 -2.97 13.15 15.44
CA LEU A 196 -2.85 14.55 15.80
C LEU A 196 -2.93 15.45 14.56
N VAL A 197 -2.09 15.17 13.55
CA VAL A 197 -2.05 15.95 12.30
C VAL A 197 -3.38 15.85 11.57
N ALA A 198 -3.97 14.66 11.43
CA ALA A 198 -5.27 14.50 10.80
C ALA A 198 -6.37 15.29 11.51
N LYS A 199 -6.33 15.37 12.85
CA LYS A 199 -7.26 16.20 13.62
C LYS A 199 -7.03 17.70 13.42
N ILE A 200 -5.77 18.15 13.35
CA ILE A 200 -5.43 19.57 13.14
C ILE A 200 -5.93 20.04 11.77
N ILE A 201 -5.64 19.28 10.71
CA ILE A 201 -6.02 19.66 9.33
C ILE A 201 -7.43 19.20 8.96
N ARG A 202 -8.14 18.52 9.88
CA ARG A 202 -9.46 17.93 9.66
C ARG A 202 -9.49 17.00 8.44
N ALA A 203 -8.47 16.15 8.33
CA ALA A 203 -8.35 15.19 7.24
C ALA A 203 -9.32 14.01 7.43
N PRO A 204 -9.98 13.56 6.35
CA PRO A 204 -10.69 12.29 6.31
C PRO A 204 -9.81 11.11 6.72
N TYR A 205 -10.43 10.14 7.38
CA TYR A 205 -9.81 8.88 7.78
C TYR A 205 -9.19 8.13 6.62
N PHE A 206 -9.73 8.28 5.40
CA PHE A 206 -9.13 7.78 4.17
C PHE A 206 -7.65 8.17 4.03
N PHE A 207 -7.33 9.46 4.15
CA PHE A 207 -5.96 9.94 3.98
C PHE A 207 -5.06 9.50 5.14
N LEU A 208 -5.59 9.45 6.37
CA LEU A 208 -4.85 8.92 7.52
C LEU A 208 -4.49 7.45 7.29
N ALA A 209 -5.46 6.62 6.92
CA ALA A 209 -5.28 5.17 6.80
C ALA A 209 -4.35 4.81 5.63
N VAL A 210 -4.64 5.34 4.44
CA VAL A 210 -3.83 5.06 3.24
C VAL A 210 -2.45 5.69 3.36
N GLY A 211 -2.35 6.94 3.82
CA GLY A 211 -1.09 7.64 4.01
C GLY A 211 -0.21 6.98 5.08
N SER A 212 -0.79 6.57 6.21
CA SER A 212 -0.05 5.86 7.25
C SER A 212 0.50 4.53 6.73
N LYS A 213 -0.31 3.75 5.99
CA LYS A 213 0.14 2.45 5.50
C LYS A 213 1.13 2.59 4.33
N ALA A 214 1.00 3.63 3.52
CA ALA A 214 2.00 4.01 2.51
C ALA A 214 3.38 4.29 3.13
N ASN A 215 3.44 4.92 4.31
CA ASN A 215 4.71 5.19 5.00
C ASN A 215 5.34 3.94 5.64
N ILE A 216 4.52 3.11 6.28
CA ILE A 216 5.01 1.94 7.05
C ILE A 216 5.08 0.69 6.17
N GLY A 217 3.95 0.22 5.67
CA GLY A 217 3.81 -1.05 4.95
C GLY A 217 4.04 -0.98 3.45
N GLY A 218 4.19 0.23 2.91
CA GLY A 218 4.68 0.46 1.56
C GLY A 218 3.80 -0.11 0.44
N ALA A 219 4.44 -0.41 -0.70
CA ALA A 219 3.75 -0.66 -1.97
C ALA A 219 2.83 -1.89 -1.93
N ALA A 220 3.14 -2.90 -1.11
CA ALA A 220 2.36 -4.13 -1.04
C ALA A 220 1.01 -3.95 -0.31
N SER A 221 0.97 -3.10 0.72
CA SER A 221 -0.12 -3.13 1.71
C SER A 221 -0.92 -1.82 1.80
N ALA A 222 -0.37 -0.68 1.35
CA ALA A 222 -1.15 0.55 1.19
C ALA A 222 -2.32 0.43 0.18
N PRO A 223 -2.16 -0.26 -0.97
CA PRO A 223 -3.26 -0.47 -1.92
C PRO A 223 -4.39 -1.28 -1.32
N VAL A 224 -4.07 -2.23 -0.44
CA VAL A 224 -5.04 -3.06 0.26
C VAL A 224 -5.94 -2.20 1.16
N VAL A 225 -5.33 -1.31 1.96
CA VAL A 225 -6.09 -0.38 2.81
C VAL A 225 -6.92 0.59 1.97
N ALA A 226 -6.39 1.10 0.86
CA ALA A 226 -7.16 1.96 -0.04
C ALA A 226 -8.35 1.22 -0.69
N ALA A 227 -8.12 -0.01 -1.13
CA ALA A 227 -9.13 -0.84 -1.77
C ALA A 227 -10.25 -1.26 -0.80
N ALA A 228 -9.96 -1.33 0.51
CA ALA A 228 -10.97 -1.54 1.54
C ALA A 228 -11.99 -0.39 1.64
N PHE A 229 -11.63 0.83 1.23
CA PHE A 229 -12.61 1.92 1.07
C PHE A 229 -13.43 1.75 -0.21
N HIS A 230 -12.75 1.48 -1.32
CA HIS A 230 -13.36 1.11 -2.60
C HIS A 230 -12.28 0.51 -3.52
N PRO A 231 -12.52 -0.60 -4.26
CA PRO A 231 -11.50 -1.24 -5.10
C PRO A 231 -10.79 -0.30 -6.08
N ALA A 232 -11.53 0.63 -6.67
CA ALA A 232 -10.99 1.65 -7.58
C ALA A 232 -9.97 2.63 -6.94
N LEU A 233 -9.83 2.66 -5.62
CA LEU A 233 -8.86 3.49 -4.91
C LEU A 233 -7.51 2.80 -4.70
N ALA A 234 -7.37 1.51 -5.02
CA ALA A 234 -6.12 0.77 -4.90
C ALA A 234 -4.92 1.45 -5.61
N PRO A 235 -5.06 2.00 -6.84
CA PRO A 235 -3.95 2.68 -7.52
C PRO A 235 -3.44 3.91 -6.76
N VAL A 236 -4.33 4.64 -6.09
CA VAL A 236 -3.95 5.79 -5.24
C VAL A 236 -3.04 5.33 -4.11
N GLY A 237 -3.33 4.18 -3.50
CA GLY A 237 -2.50 3.58 -2.45
C GLY A 237 -1.07 3.25 -2.93
N VAL A 238 -0.92 2.74 -4.16
CA VAL A 238 0.41 2.47 -4.74
C VAL A 238 1.19 3.75 -4.94
N LEU A 239 0.58 4.76 -5.56
CA LEU A 239 1.27 6.03 -5.83
C LEU A 239 1.72 6.72 -4.54
N LEU A 240 0.87 6.71 -3.51
CA LEU A 240 1.21 7.22 -2.19
C LEU A 240 2.35 6.43 -1.54
N ALA A 241 2.38 5.10 -1.70
CA ALA A 241 3.47 4.27 -1.19
C ALA A 241 4.80 4.56 -1.88
N VAL A 242 4.81 4.78 -3.19
CA VAL A 242 6.03 5.13 -3.94
C VAL A 242 6.56 6.49 -3.50
N LEU A 243 5.68 7.48 -3.33
CA LEU A 243 6.05 8.78 -2.78
C LEU A 243 6.59 8.63 -1.34
N GLY A 244 5.92 7.83 -0.52
CA GLY A 244 6.34 7.50 0.84
C GLY A 244 7.72 6.84 0.88
N TYR A 245 8.03 5.94 -0.06
CA TYR A 245 9.36 5.36 -0.20
C TYR A 245 10.40 6.38 -0.62
N ALA A 246 10.12 7.23 -1.61
CA ALA A 246 11.07 8.27 -2.02
C ALA A 246 11.42 9.21 -0.85
N LEU A 247 10.39 9.77 -0.19
CA LEU A 247 10.58 10.70 0.94
C LEU A 247 11.18 9.99 2.16
N GLY A 248 10.75 8.76 2.44
CA GLY A 248 11.21 7.95 3.55
C GLY A 248 12.69 7.62 3.48
N THR A 249 13.26 7.42 2.28
CA THR A 249 14.70 7.15 2.11
C THR A 249 15.53 8.37 2.51
N TYR A 250 15.15 9.57 2.05
CA TYR A 250 15.84 10.80 2.44
C TYR A 250 15.68 11.08 3.93
N GLY A 251 14.47 10.90 4.47
CA GLY A 251 14.20 11.07 5.90
C GLY A 251 15.04 10.10 6.75
N ALA A 252 15.08 8.83 6.39
CA ALA A 252 15.87 7.82 7.09
C ALA A 252 17.36 8.10 7.03
N TYR A 253 17.87 8.56 5.88
CA TYR A 253 19.27 8.95 5.73
C TYR A 253 19.64 10.10 6.66
N ILE A 254 18.84 11.17 6.68
CA ILE A 254 19.04 12.31 7.57
C ILE A 254 18.97 11.87 9.04
N CYS A 255 18.00 11.02 9.40
CA CYS A 255 17.90 10.47 10.76
C CYS A 255 19.17 9.69 11.15
N GLY A 256 19.71 8.86 10.25
CA GLY A 256 20.95 8.11 10.49
C GLY A 256 22.14 9.04 10.73
N LEU A 257 22.28 10.11 9.93
CA LEU A 257 23.32 11.13 10.13
C LEU A 257 23.17 11.86 11.47
N LEU A 258 21.95 12.20 11.87
CA LEU A 258 21.69 12.83 13.17
C LEU A 258 22.04 11.91 14.33
N MET A 259 21.75 10.62 14.21
CA MET A 259 22.12 9.61 15.21
C MET A 259 23.64 9.48 15.32
N GLN A 260 24.36 9.33 14.21
CA GLN A 260 25.83 9.34 14.16
C GLN A 260 26.43 10.58 14.83
N ALA A 261 25.92 11.77 14.47
CA ALA A 261 26.36 13.04 15.05
C ALA A 261 26.13 13.10 16.56
N SER A 262 25.00 12.57 17.07
CA SER A 262 24.70 12.57 18.50
C SER A 262 25.58 11.66 19.34
N VAL A 263 26.13 10.59 18.74
CA VAL A 263 27.02 9.64 19.41
C VAL A 263 28.50 9.98 19.16
N GLY A 264 28.78 10.93 18.26
CA GLY A 264 30.13 11.40 17.93
C GLY A 264 30.91 10.44 17.04
N VAL A 265 30.22 9.59 16.28
CA VAL A 265 30.81 8.64 15.33
C VAL A 265 30.60 9.22 13.93
N TYR A 266 31.68 9.57 13.24
CA TYR A 266 31.67 10.12 11.88
C TYR A 266 31.98 9.03 10.85
#